data_AF-A0A7S1R5V3-F1
#
_entry.id   AF-A0A7S1R5V3-F1
#
_cell.length_a   1.000
_cell.length_b   1.000
_cell.length_c   1.000
_cell.angle_alpha   90.00
_cell.angle_beta   90.00
_cell.angle_gamma   90.00
#
_symmetry.space_group_name_H-M   'P 1'
#
loop_
_entity.id
_entity.type
_entity.pdbx_description
1 polymer ?
#
loop_
_entity_poly.entity_id
_entity_poly.type
_entity_poly.pdbx_seq_one_letter_code
_entity_poly.pdbx_strand_id
1 'polypeptide(L)'
;PPPTGSFDLVRRTFSVSASGGVSVDLTLDGSDPRDSSTRRRYSGPLQFTHPYPSRIRLVAVARCRIPSDVAEFDVPTETPPPSGFFDAITKTLRLFAPDAAPNAQIRYTLDGSDPTAHSPVYAGPVALDGEGSVALGAWGSAHGPPRGAKAFAVEDGCFRSTVSAIDAPGAYDPPKVHYSAHTSTLVIETTAAAGTVDV
;
A
#
# COMPACT_ATOMS: atom_id res chain seq x y z
N PRO A 1 -3.26 -35.34 -3.27
CA PRO A 1 -2.53 -34.16 -2.76
C PRO A 1 -3.52 -33.19 -2.12
N PRO A 2 -3.10 -32.36 -1.15
CA PRO A 2 -3.91 -31.25 -0.68
C PRO A 2 -4.24 -30.29 -1.84
N PRO A 3 -5.44 -29.68 -1.85
CA PRO A 3 -5.77 -28.65 -2.83
C PRO A 3 -4.93 -27.39 -2.60
N THR A 4 -4.67 -26.63 -3.65
CA THR A 4 -4.06 -25.30 -3.55
C THR A 4 -5.12 -24.21 -3.70
N GLY A 5 -4.86 -23.03 -3.15
CA GLY A 5 -5.78 -21.90 -3.15
C GLY A 5 -5.05 -20.60 -3.43
N SER A 6 -5.77 -19.63 -3.99
CA SER A 6 -5.29 -18.28 -4.21
C SER A 6 -6.41 -17.28 -3.93
N PHE A 7 -6.09 -16.22 -3.18
CA PHE A 7 -7.00 -15.12 -2.90
C PHE A 7 -6.62 -13.92 -3.77
N ASP A 8 -7.53 -13.50 -4.63
CA ASP A 8 -7.42 -12.25 -5.37
C ASP A 8 -7.94 -11.12 -4.47
N LEU A 9 -7.02 -10.32 -3.92
CA LEU A 9 -7.39 -9.17 -3.08
C LEU A 9 -8.15 -8.11 -3.88
N VAL A 10 -7.87 -7.92 -5.17
CA VAL A 10 -8.55 -6.90 -5.98
C VAL A 10 -10.00 -7.29 -6.23
N ARG A 11 -10.22 -8.55 -6.63
CA ARG A 11 -11.56 -9.05 -6.94
C ARG A 11 -12.30 -9.58 -5.72
N ARG A 12 -11.63 -9.72 -4.57
CA ARG A 12 -12.17 -10.35 -3.35
C ARG A 12 -12.67 -11.76 -3.62
N THR A 13 -11.93 -12.50 -4.47
CA THR A 13 -12.31 -13.82 -4.94
C THR A 13 -11.28 -14.85 -4.49
N PHE A 14 -11.73 -15.95 -3.88
CA PHE A 14 -10.88 -17.10 -3.60
C PHE A 14 -11.11 -18.22 -4.62
N SER A 15 -10.03 -18.67 -5.24
CA SER A 15 -10.04 -19.75 -6.23
C SER A 15 -9.23 -20.93 -5.73
N VAL A 16 -9.76 -22.13 -5.94
CA VAL A 16 -9.12 -23.40 -5.58
C VAL A 16 -8.72 -24.15 -6.83
N SER A 17 -7.53 -24.76 -6.80
CA SER A 17 -7.05 -25.72 -7.77
C SER A 17 -6.82 -27.07 -7.09
N ALA A 18 -7.30 -28.14 -7.73
CA ALA A 18 -7.17 -29.50 -7.21
C ALA A 18 -7.02 -30.49 -8.37
N SER A 19 -6.42 -31.65 -8.08
CA SER A 19 -6.26 -32.72 -9.09
C SER A 19 -7.62 -33.20 -9.61
N GLY A 20 -7.69 -33.55 -10.90
CA GLY A 20 -8.93 -34.04 -11.52
C GLY A 20 -9.52 -35.27 -10.79
N GLY A 21 -10.84 -35.34 -10.74
CA GLY A 21 -11.56 -36.47 -10.13
C GLY A 21 -11.64 -36.46 -8.60
N VAL A 22 -11.16 -35.40 -7.95
CA VAL A 22 -11.34 -35.17 -6.51
C VAL A 22 -12.43 -34.14 -6.25
N SER A 23 -12.74 -34.05 -4.97
CA SER A 23 -13.94 -33.46 -4.47
C SER A 23 -13.51 -32.55 -3.32
N VAL A 24 -13.58 -31.22 -3.45
CA VAL A 24 -13.02 -30.30 -2.42
C VAL A 24 -14.10 -29.78 -1.49
N ASP A 25 -13.91 -29.98 -0.19
CA ASP A 25 -14.73 -29.40 0.87
C ASP A 25 -13.93 -28.35 1.63
N LEU A 26 -14.61 -27.32 2.15
CA LEU A 26 -14.00 -26.18 2.81
C LEU A 26 -14.77 -25.66 4.01
N THR A 27 -14.09 -24.90 4.85
CA THR A 27 -14.64 -24.11 5.96
C THR A 27 -14.07 -22.69 5.88
N LEU A 28 -14.87 -21.71 6.29
CA LEU A 28 -14.52 -20.28 6.25
C LEU A 28 -14.30 -19.68 7.66
N ASP A 29 -14.54 -20.47 8.69
CA ASP A 29 -14.38 -20.11 10.10
C ASP A 29 -13.10 -20.69 10.72
N GLY A 30 -12.24 -21.32 9.89
CA GLY A 30 -11.02 -21.98 10.34
C GLY A 30 -11.22 -23.34 11.02
N SER A 31 -12.44 -23.89 11.09
CA SER A 31 -12.66 -25.27 11.58
C SER A 31 -12.11 -26.32 10.60
N ASP A 32 -11.84 -27.56 11.03
CA ASP A 32 -11.40 -28.62 10.10
C ASP A 32 -12.58 -29.06 9.20
N PRO A 33 -12.46 -29.00 7.86
CA PRO A 33 -13.54 -29.38 6.94
C PRO A 33 -13.82 -30.88 6.91
N ARG A 34 -13.12 -31.75 7.65
CA ARG A 34 -13.41 -33.19 7.69
C ARG A 34 -14.59 -33.52 8.59
N ASP A 35 -14.74 -32.79 9.69
CA ASP A 35 -15.72 -33.04 10.75
C ASP A 35 -16.57 -31.82 11.12
N SER A 36 -16.28 -30.64 10.58
CA SER A 36 -17.06 -29.43 10.84
C SER A 36 -18.48 -29.45 10.27
N SER A 37 -19.42 -28.91 11.05
CA SER A 37 -20.81 -28.63 10.61
C SER A 37 -20.91 -27.42 9.69
N THR A 38 -19.91 -26.53 9.68
CA THR A 38 -19.86 -25.36 8.79
C THR A 38 -19.23 -25.68 7.43
N ARG A 39 -18.82 -26.94 7.23
CA ARG A 39 -18.29 -27.47 5.98
C ARG A 39 -19.21 -27.19 4.79
N ARG A 40 -18.61 -26.70 3.72
CA ARG A 40 -19.28 -26.45 2.44
C ARG A 40 -18.50 -27.07 1.29
N ARG A 41 -19.23 -27.38 0.24
CA ARG A 41 -18.64 -27.91 -0.99
C ARG A 41 -18.08 -26.78 -1.85
N TYR A 42 -16.82 -26.88 -2.28
CA TYR A 42 -16.28 -25.97 -3.28
C TYR A 42 -16.91 -26.29 -4.65
N SER A 43 -17.55 -25.30 -5.25
CA SER A 43 -18.28 -25.43 -6.53
C SER A 43 -17.85 -24.42 -7.59
N GLY A 44 -16.92 -23.52 -7.25
CA GLY A 44 -16.41 -22.47 -8.12
C GLY A 44 -15.78 -21.35 -7.29
N PRO A 45 -15.19 -20.34 -7.95
CA PRO A 45 -14.57 -19.21 -7.26
C PRO A 45 -15.55 -18.55 -6.27
N LEU A 46 -15.08 -18.31 -5.05
CA LEU A 46 -15.88 -17.73 -3.97
C LEU A 46 -15.69 -16.22 -3.95
N GLN A 47 -16.75 -15.47 -4.24
CA GLN A 47 -16.80 -14.03 -4.07
C GLN A 47 -17.15 -13.69 -2.63
N PHE A 48 -16.35 -12.88 -1.97
CA PHE A 48 -16.66 -12.43 -0.61
C PHE A 48 -17.18 -11.00 -0.57
N THR A 49 -18.11 -10.77 0.34
CA THR A 49 -18.54 -9.46 0.82
C THR A 49 -18.26 -9.36 2.31
N HIS A 50 -18.07 -8.14 2.81
CA HIS A 50 -17.79 -7.91 4.23
C HIS A 50 -18.86 -8.55 5.14
N PRO A 51 -18.46 -9.19 6.27
CA PRO A 51 -17.08 -9.41 6.74
C PRO A 51 -16.36 -10.56 6.04
N TYR A 52 -15.06 -10.40 5.78
CA TYR A 52 -14.23 -11.46 5.18
C TYR A 52 -13.85 -12.53 6.21
N PRO A 53 -13.74 -13.81 5.81
CA PRO A 53 -13.18 -14.84 6.68
C PRO A 53 -11.70 -14.53 6.94
N SER A 54 -11.20 -14.80 8.14
CA SER A 54 -9.76 -14.68 8.45
C SER A 54 -8.96 -15.87 7.93
N ARG A 55 -9.59 -17.04 7.83
CA ARG A 55 -8.95 -18.30 7.47
C ARG A 55 -9.88 -19.21 6.68
N ILE A 56 -9.34 -19.79 5.62
CA ILE A 56 -10.00 -20.79 4.79
C ILE A 56 -9.24 -22.10 4.92
N ARG A 57 -9.94 -23.18 5.27
CA ARG A 57 -9.37 -24.53 5.29
C ARG A 57 -10.03 -25.40 4.24
N LEU A 58 -9.24 -26.21 3.55
CA LEU A 58 -9.66 -27.06 2.44
C LEU A 58 -9.24 -28.52 2.66
N VAL A 59 -10.07 -29.45 2.21
CA VAL A 59 -9.69 -30.86 2.08
C VAL A 59 -10.16 -31.39 0.72
N ALA A 60 -9.27 -32.08 0.01
CA ALA A 60 -9.64 -32.81 -1.19
C ALA A 60 -9.96 -34.27 -0.83
N VAL A 61 -11.10 -34.75 -1.31
CA VAL A 61 -11.60 -36.11 -1.05
C VAL A 61 -11.66 -36.85 -2.37
N ALA A 62 -10.98 -37.99 -2.47
CA ALA A 62 -11.05 -38.85 -3.65
C ALA A 62 -12.33 -39.72 -3.65
N ARG A 63 -12.63 -40.38 -4.78
CA ARG A 63 -13.82 -41.25 -4.92
C ARG A 63 -13.92 -42.35 -3.86
N CYS A 64 -12.80 -42.82 -3.33
CA CYS A 64 -12.76 -43.81 -2.25
C CYS A 64 -12.90 -43.20 -0.84
N ARG A 65 -13.33 -41.93 -0.74
CA ARG A 65 -13.46 -41.16 0.52
C ARG A 65 -12.18 -41.04 1.36
N ILE A 66 -11.02 -41.16 0.73
CA ILE A 66 -9.74 -40.88 1.36
C ILE A 66 -9.51 -39.36 1.30
N PRO A 67 -9.49 -38.64 2.43
CA PRO A 67 -9.20 -37.22 2.47
C PRO A 67 -7.70 -36.97 2.30
N SER A 68 -7.36 -35.81 1.75
CA SER A 68 -6.01 -35.25 1.80
C SER A 68 -5.69 -34.70 3.19
N ASP A 69 -4.45 -34.25 3.36
CA ASP A 69 -4.11 -33.27 4.39
C ASP A 69 -4.97 -32.00 4.24
N VAL A 70 -5.22 -31.31 5.36
CA VAL A 70 -5.93 -30.03 5.35
C VAL A 70 -4.97 -28.98 4.81
N ALA A 71 -5.36 -28.29 3.74
CA ALA A 71 -4.69 -27.09 3.30
C ALA A 71 -5.29 -25.87 4.02
N GLU A 72 -4.44 -24.96 4.47
CA GLU A 72 -4.82 -23.78 5.22
C GLU A 72 -4.36 -22.52 4.48
N PHE A 73 -5.25 -21.54 4.39
CA PHE A 73 -5.02 -20.27 3.72
C PHE A 73 -5.50 -19.14 4.64
N ASP A 74 -4.58 -18.27 5.02
CA ASP A 74 -4.94 -17.04 5.69
C ASP A 74 -5.42 -16.03 4.64
N VAL A 75 -6.55 -15.38 4.92
CA VAL A 75 -7.05 -14.29 4.10
C VAL A 75 -6.38 -13.01 4.62
N PRO A 76 -5.69 -12.24 3.76
CA PRO A 76 -5.03 -11.03 4.22
C PRO A 76 -6.05 -10.06 4.80
N THR A 77 -5.89 -9.71 6.08
CA THR A 77 -6.73 -8.72 6.77
C THR A 77 -6.26 -7.29 6.55
N GLU A 78 -5.04 -7.13 6.05
CA GLU A 78 -4.44 -5.83 5.75
C GLU A 78 -4.11 -5.75 4.25
N THR A 79 -4.37 -4.60 3.67
CA THR A 79 -3.88 -4.25 2.33
C THR A 79 -2.51 -3.58 2.45
N PRO A 80 -1.63 -3.73 1.45
CA PRO A 80 -0.39 -2.96 1.38
C PRO A 80 -0.66 -1.45 1.57
N PRO A 81 0.29 -0.70 2.16
CA PRO A 81 0.16 0.74 2.30
C PRO A 81 0.12 1.44 0.93
N PRO A 82 -0.52 2.61 0.84
CA PRO A 82 -0.43 3.44 -0.36
C PRO A 82 1.03 3.86 -0.58
N SER A 83 1.40 4.06 -1.84
CA SER A 83 2.70 4.61 -2.21
C SER A 83 2.57 6.06 -2.66
N GLY A 84 3.70 6.76 -2.79
CA GLY A 84 3.68 8.14 -3.25
C GLY A 84 5.07 8.71 -3.41
N PHE A 85 5.13 9.89 -4.01
CA PHE A 85 6.36 10.67 -4.13
C PHE A 85 6.05 12.16 -4.21
N PHE A 86 7.07 12.96 -3.94
CA PHE A 86 7.07 14.39 -4.17
C PHE A 86 7.68 14.70 -5.53
N ASP A 87 6.92 15.40 -6.37
CA ASP A 87 7.43 15.95 -7.61
C ASP A 87 8.02 17.34 -7.32
N ALA A 88 9.36 17.42 -7.30
CA ALA A 88 10.06 18.66 -7.04
C ALA A 88 9.92 19.71 -8.16
N ILE A 89 9.58 19.29 -9.39
CA ILE A 89 9.42 20.18 -10.54
C ILE A 89 8.05 20.86 -10.46
N THR A 90 7.00 20.06 -10.28
CA THR A 90 5.62 20.58 -10.19
C THR A 90 5.22 20.98 -8.78
N LYS A 91 6.08 20.74 -7.78
CA LYS A 91 5.82 20.99 -6.35
C LYS A 91 4.55 20.30 -5.86
N THR A 92 4.31 19.07 -6.31
CA THR A 92 3.11 18.30 -5.95
C THR A 92 3.44 17.04 -5.17
N LEU A 93 2.58 16.68 -4.21
CA LEU A 93 2.52 15.32 -3.65
C LEU A 93 1.60 14.47 -4.52
N ARG A 94 2.11 13.31 -4.95
CA ARG A 94 1.33 12.30 -5.68
C ARG A 94 1.27 11.02 -4.86
N LEU A 95 0.05 10.54 -4.64
CA LEU A 95 -0.25 9.28 -3.95
C LEU A 95 -0.88 8.29 -4.91
N PHE A 96 -0.62 7.01 -4.68
CA PHE A 96 -1.14 5.88 -5.44
C PHE A 96 -1.79 4.88 -4.50
N ALA A 97 -2.98 4.41 -4.88
CA ALA A 97 -3.65 3.34 -4.15
C ALA A 97 -2.84 2.05 -4.30
N PRO A 98 -2.82 1.17 -3.29
CA PRO A 98 -2.17 -0.12 -3.40
C PRO A 98 -2.87 -0.97 -4.48
N ASP A 99 -2.11 -1.74 -5.25
CA ASP A 99 -2.64 -2.60 -6.32
C ASP A 99 -3.74 -3.56 -5.82
N ALA A 100 -3.63 -4.01 -4.58
CA ALA A 100 -4.58 -4.89 -3.92
C ALA A 100 -5.90 -4.21 -3.50
N ALA A 101 -5.98 -2.88 -3.57
CA ALA A 101 -7.18 -2.10 -3.28
C ALA A 101 -7.21 -0.82 -4.13
N PRO A 102 -7.39 -0.93 -5.47
CA PRO A 102 -7.30 0.21 -6.39
C PRO A 102 -8.43 1.24 -6.18
N ASN A 103 -9.51 0.85 -5.52
CA ASN A 103 -10.65 1.71 -5.19
C ASN A 103 -10.61 2.24 -3.73
N ALA A 104 -9.53 2.00 -2.99
CA ALA A 104 -9.42 2.48 -1.62
C ALA A 104 -9.28 4.01 -1.56
N GLN A 105 -9.96 4.63 -0.60
CA GLN A 105 -9.78 6.04 -0.31
C GLN A 105 -8.46 6.23 0.44
N ILE A 106 -7.60 7.11 -0.05
CA ILE A 106 -6.33 7.44 0.61
C ILE A 106 -6.56 8.68 1.48
N ARG A 107 -6.17 8.60 2.75
CA ARG A 107 -6.12 9.74 3.67
C ARG A 107 -4.69 10.09 3.99
N TYR A 108 -4.39 11.39 4.07
CA TYR A 108 -3.01 11.86 4.18
C TYR A 108 -2.86 13.06 5.11
N THR A 109 -1.62 13.30 5.52
CA THR A 109 -1.14 14.46 6.26
C THR A 109 0.13 14.97 5.59
N LEU A 110 0.39 16.28 5.68
CA LEU A 110 1.58 16.93 5.13
C LEU A 110 2.57 17.40 6.20
N ASP A 111 2.18 17.29 7.47
CA ASP A 111 2.95 17.72 8.64
C ASP A 111 3.77 16.59 9.27
N GLY A 112 3.70 15.38 8.70
CA GLY A 112 4.36 14.17 9.19
C GLY A 112 3.64 13.48 10.36
N SER A 113 2.48 13.97 10.79
CA SER A 113 1.64 13.28 11.79
C SER A 113 0.92 12.07 11.17
N ASP A 114 0.50 11.10 11.97
CA ASP A 114 -0.25 9.95 11.42
C ASP A 114 -1.66 10.38 10.98
N PRO A 115 -2.11 10.00 9.76
CA PRO A 115 -3.44 10.36 9.34
C PRO A 115 -4.50 9.68 10.21
N THR A 116 -5.64 10.35 10.36
CA THR A 116 -6.82 9.84 11.09
C THR A 116 -8.02 9.74 10.16
N ALA A 117 -9.15 9.23 10.67
CA ALA A 117 -10.42 9.22 9.92
C ALA A 117 -10.90 10.63 9.51
N HIS A 118 -10.39 11.69 10.16
CA HIS A 118 -10.72 13.09 9.86
C HIS A 118 -9.69 13.76 8.94
N SER A 119 -8.59 13.08 8.59
CA SER A 119 -7.58 13.63 7.67
C SER A 119 -8.16 13.79 6.26
N PRO A 120 -7.65 14.75 5.46
CA PRO A 120 -8.10 14.98 4.09
C PRO A 120 -8.05 13.72 3.21
N VAL A 121 -9.03 13.59 2.33
CA VAL A 121 -9.06 12.52 1.31
C VAL A 121 -8.27 12.99 0.09
N TYR A 122 -7.38 12.13 -0.40
CA TYR A 122 -6.63 12.39 -1.62
C TYR A 122 -7.55 12.23 -2.84
N ALA A 123 -7.76 13.32 -3.55
CA ALA A 123 -8.59 13.36 -4.78
C ALA A 123 -7.77 13.61 -6.06
N GLY A 124 -6.45 13.81 -5.93
CA GLY A 124 -5.55 14.15 -7.02
C GLY A 124 -4.27 14.80 -6.50
N PRO A 125 -3.31 15.15 -7.39
CA PRO A 125 -2.05 15.76 -7.00
C PRO A 125 -2.26 16.98 -6.10
N VAL A 126 -1.58 16.99 -4.95
CA VAL A 126 -1.72 18.04 -3.94
C VAL A 126 -0.59 19.04 -4.14
N ALA A 127 -0.94 20.29 -4.50
CA ALA A 127 -0.02 21.41 -4.59
C ALA A 127 0.56 21.74 -3.20
N LEU A 128 1.88 21.92 -3.12
CA LEU A 128 2.61 22.21 -1.88
C LEU A 128 3.08 23.67 -1.82
N ASP A 129 2.97 24.37 -2.94
CA ASP A 129 3.03 25.81 -3.03
C ASP A 129 1.72 26.41 -2.53
N GLY A 130 1.72 26.86 -1.28
CA GLY A 130 0.84 27.97 -0.92
C GLY A 130 1.11 29.10 -1.91
N GLU A 131 0.05 29.73 -2.45
CA GLU A 131 0.20 30.82 -3.41
C GLU A 131 1.29 31.81 -2.98
N GLY A 132 2.45 31.79 -3.66
CA GLY A 132 3.54 32.69 -3.33
C GLY A 132 4.99 32.17 -3.40
N SER A 133 5.33 31.12 -4.14
CA SER A 133 6.76 30.85 -4.39
C SER A 133 7.07 30.14 -5.72
N VAL A 134 7.23 30.97 -6.77
CA VAL A 134 8.09 30.68 -7.93
C VAL A 134 9.54 30.83 -7.43
N ALA A 135 10.35 29.79 -7.34
CA ALA A 135 11.21 29.38 -8.43
C ALA A 135 11.87 28.03 -8.11
N LEU A 136 12.43 27.39 -9.14
CA LEU A 136 13.32 26.24 -9.06
C LEU A 136 14.42 26.49 -7.99
N GLY A 137 14.48 25.67 -6.95
CA GLY A 137 15.67 25.53 -6.10
C GLY A 137 15.62 26.02 -4.64
N ALA A 138 14.53 26.62 -4.15
CA ALA A 138 14.44 26.96 -2.73
C ALA A 138 13.00 26.95 -2.23
N TRP A 139 12.71 26.09 -1.25
CA TRP A 139 11.54 26.27 -0.40
C TRP A 139 11.73 27.61 0.32
N GLY A 140 10.91 28.60 -0.04
CA GLY A 140 11.02 29.95 0.51
C GLY A 140 10.91 29.93 2.03
N SER A 141 11.75 30.73 2.69
CA SER A 141 11.94 30.83 4.14
C SER A 141 10.70 31.17 4.99
N ALA A 142 9.50 31.24 4.41
CA ALA A 142 8.23 31.37 5.15
C ALA A 142 7.64 30.00 5.54
N HIS A 143 7.87 28.96 4.74
CA HIS A 143 7.47 27.57 5.05
C HIS A 143 8.61 26.64 4.66
N GLY A 144 9.26 26.03 5.66
CA GLY A 144 10.29 25.02 5.42
C GLY A 144 9.76 23.87 4.54
N PRO A 145 10.65 23.00 4.04
CA PRO A 145 10.20 21.81 3.31
C PRO A 145 9.14 21.05 4.11
N PRO A 146 8.22 20.31 3.46
CA PRO A 146 7.29 19.45 4.15
C PRO A 146 8.16 18.51 4.98
N ARG A 147 7.81 18.29 6.24
CA ARG A 147 8.59 17.38 7.09
C ARG A 147 8.53 15.93 6.61
N GLY A 148 7.57 15.63 5.73
CA GLY A 148 7.24 14.34 5.18
C GLY A 148 5.72 14.22 5.05
N ALA A 149 5.23 13.43 4.10
CA ALA A 149 3.81 13.10 4.03
C ALA A 149 3.59 11.71 4.63
N LYS A 150 2.51 11.54 5.40
CA LYS A 150 2.07 10.20 5.79
C LYS A 150 0.71 9.91 5.18
N ALA A 151 0.48 8.66 4.80
CA ALA A 151 -0.77 8.24 4.19
C ALA A 151 -1.17 6.82 4.60
N PHE A 152 -2.47 6.58 4.72
CA PHE A 152 -3.02 5.22 4.78
C PHE A 152 -4.18 5.11 3.79
N ALA A 153 -4.41 3.90 3.29
CA ALA A 153 -5.56 3.58 2.45
C ALA A 153 -6.65 2.92 3.31
N VAL A 154 -7.88 3.38 3.18
CA VAL A 154 -9.07 2.75 3.75
C VAL A 154 -10.08 2.45 2.67
N GLU A 155 -10.54 1.21 2.67
CA GLU A 155 -11.72 0.76 1.96
C GLU A 155 -12.84 0.54 2.98
N ASP A 156 -14.03 1.10 2.72
CA ASP A 156 -15.17 1.22 3.63
C ASP A 156 -15.29 0.07 4.65
N GLY A 157 -14.81 0.33 5.86
CA GLY A 157 -14.98 -0.52 7.04
C GLY A 157 -14.23 -1.86 7.04
N CYS A 158 -13.39 -2.17 6.05
CA CYS A 158 -12.82 -3.51 5.96
C CYS A 158 -11.31 -3.62 5.85
N PHE A 159 -10.65 -2.73 5.11
CA PHE A 159 -9.21 -2.78 4.95
C PHE A 159 -8.63 -1.45 5.33
N ARG A 160 -7.83 -1.45 6.40
CA ARG A 160 -6.98 -0.33 6.77
C ARG A 160 -5.55 -0.78 6.52
N SER A 161 -4.86 -0.10 5.61
CA SER A 161 -3.43 -0.34 5.44
C SER A 161 -2.65 0.17 6.65
N THR A 162 -1.41 -0.29 6.79
CA THR A 162 -0.42 0.42 7.61
C THR A 162 -0.19 1.83 7.07
N VAL A 163 0.40 2.71 7.91
CA VAL A 163 0.75 4.07 7.52
C VAL A 163 2.05 4.03 6.73
N SER A 164 2.00 4.60 5.52
CA SER A 164 3.15 4.86 4.67
C SER A 164 3.74 6.21 5.02
N ALA A 165 5.06 6.29 5.17
CA ALA A 165 5.79 7.55 5.23
C ALA A 165 6.42 7.81 3.86
N ILE A 166 6.23 9.03 3.36
CA ILE A 166 6.77 9.50 2.10
C ILE A 166 7.70 10.65 2.47
N ASP A 167 8.99 10.42 2.24
CA ASP A 167 10.01 11.39 2.59
C ASP A 167 9.96 12.58 1.63
N ALA A 168 9.98 13.78 2.19
CA ALA A 168 10.13 14.98 1.39
C ALA A 168 11.55 15.06 0.83
N PRO A 169 11.72 15.61 -0.39
CA PRO A 169 13.06 15.88 -0.90
C PRO A 169 13.75 16.84 0.07
N GLY A 170 15.01 16.52 0.40
CA GLY A 170 15.83 17.41 1.22
C GLY A 170 15.86 18.80 0.60
N ALA A 171 15.83 19.83 1.45
CA ALA A 171 16.10 21.18 0.99
C ALA A 171 17.51 21.20 0.40
N TYR A 172 17.62 21.44 -0.91
CA TYR A 172 18.91 21.73 -1.51
C TYR A 172 19.34 23.11 -1.04
N ASP A 173 20.60 23.23 -0.58
CA ASP A 173 21.15 24.55 -0.31
C ASP A 173 21.18 25.33 -1.63
N PRO A 174 20.77 26.62 -1.62
CA PRO A 174 20.87 27.43 -2.83
C PRO A 174 22.34 27.46 -3.28
N PRO A 175 22.61 27.29 -4.59
CA PRO A 175 23.97 27.26 -5.09
C PRO A 175 24.71 28.54 -4.70
N LYS A 176 25.88 28.40 -4.07
CA LYS A 176 26.73 29.55 -3.78
C LYS A 176 27.50 29.90 -5.04
N VAL A 177 27.32 31.14 -5.51
CA VAL A 177 28.02 31.66 -6.69
C VAL A 177 29.18 32.51 -6.22
N HIS A 178 30.41 32.04 -6.47
CA HIS A 178 31.63 32.80 -6.24
C HIS A 178 32.15 33.34 -7.56
N TYR A 179 32.16 34.67 -7.70
CA TYR A 179 32.78 35.35 -8.83
C TYR A 179 34.17 35.86 -8.45
N SER A 180 35.20 35.43 -9.18
CA SER A 180 36.55 35.97 -9.06
C SER A 180 36.86 36.87 -10.24
N ALA A 181 36.90 38.19 -10.00
CA ALA A 181 37.27 39.17 -11.02
C ALA A 181 38.75 39.04 -11.47
N HIS A 182 39.61 38.40 -10.68
CA HIS A 182 41.03 38.21 -11.00
C HIS A 182 41.28 37.07 -11.99
N THR A 183 40.42 36.04 -11.98
CA THR A 183 40.56 34.84 -12.82
C THR A 183 39.45 34.71 -13.86
N SER A 184 38.48 35.64 -13.88
CA SER A 184 37.28 35.58 -14.73
C SER A 184 36.56 34.23 -14.65
N THR A 185 36.61 33.57 -13.48
CA THR A 185 35.98 32.27 -13.25
C THR A 185 34.73 32.43 -12.40
N LEU A 186 33.68 31.74 -12.82
CA LEU A 186 32.43 31.56 -12.11
C LEU A 186 32.45 30.17 -11.47
N VAL A 187 32.45 30.09 -10.15
CA VAL A 187 32.34 28.81 -9.43
C VAL A 187 30.93 28.71 -8.86
N ILE A 188 30.25 27.62 -9.19
CA ILE A 188 28.92 27.27 -8.68
C ILE A 188 29.10 26.08 -7.76
N GLU A 189 28.88 26.27 -6.45
CA GLU A 189 28.89 25.19 -5.47
C GLU A 189 27.47 24.74 -5.18
N THR A 190 27.12 23.50 -5.55
CA THR A 190 25.88 22.83 -5.13
C THR A 190 26.21 21.80 -4.07
N THR A 191 25.77 22.03 -2.83
CA THR A 191 25.87 21.05 -1.74
C THR A 191 24.53 20.32 -1.63
N ALA A 192 24.51 19.01 -1.89
CA ALA A 192 23.37 18.18 -1.53
C ALA A 192 23.37 18.05 0.00
N ALA A 193 22.25 18.38 0.65
CA ALA A 193 22.08 18.11 2.06
C ALA A 193 22.25 16.60 2.28
N ALA A 194 23.24 16.22 3.08
CA ALA A 194 23.60 14.83 3.34
C ALA A 194 22.40 14.09 3.95
N GLY A 195 21.79 13.19 3.17
CA GLY A 195 20.92 12.15 3.70
C GLY A 195 21.81 11.10 4.36
N THR A 196 21.68 10.92 5.67
CA THR A 196 22.26 9.79 6.39
C THR A 196 21.63 8.50 5.85
N VAL A 197 22.42 7.73 5.11
CA VAL A 197 22.13 6.33 4.83
C VAL A 197 22.77 5.54 5.96
N ASP A 198 21.98 5.16 6.97
CA ASP A 198 22.40 4.12 7.90
C ASP A 198 22.31 2.76 7.20
N VAL A 199 23.44 2.05 7.16
CA VAL A 199 23.65 0.71 6.60
C VAL A 199 23.24 -0.36 7.60
#